data_AF-A0A521VWS5-F1
#
_entry.id   AF-A0A521VWS5-F1
#
_cell.length_a   1.000
_cell.length_b   1.000
_cell.length_c   1.000
_cell.angle_alpha   90.00
_cell.angle_beta   90.00
_cell.angle_gamma   90.00
#
_symmetry.space_group_name_H-M   'P 1'
#
loop_
_entity.id
_entity.type
_entity.pdbx_description
1 polymer ?
#
loop_
_entity_poly.entity_id
_entity_poly.type
_entity_poly.pdbx_seq_one_letter_code
_entity_poly.pdbx_strand_id
1 'polypeptide(L)'
;MRWELPRELLLALIFALAITVAALWPSKYPYGQAPQVNSQHQSKDGVGSQSTPHEVPPSPVQTTGEQQAEHGGKETSDVSFLGIKPGEWLLSLVTWMLWIATARLVRGADKTAEQQLRAYVSIESGGAFRQDKGMRFEFRPNVINNGCTPARDVRIVSNIEIVPSVIPGNFNYELPIQAGGSVSTIGPRQSRFHSVVLVRKLTKSELRQVVSGKHVFHIYGTVKYLDIFDKQRVTNFRAMFHLTYQFQP
;
A
#
# COMPACT_ATOMS: atom_id res chain seq x y z
N MET A 1 -32.34 4.76 -13.20
CA MET A 1 -32.66 3.33 -13.06
C MET A 1 -31.37 2.55 -12.89
N ARG A 2 -31.11 1.96 -11.71
CA ARG A 2 -30.00 1.02 -11.51
C ARG A 2 -30.56 -0.39 -11.75
N TRP A 3 -30.08 -1.05 -12.80
CA TRP A 3 -30.39 -2.46 -13.05
C TRP A 3 -29.51 -3.29 -12.11
N GLU A 4 -30.07 -3.71 -10.99
CA GLU A 4 -29.45 -4.68 -10.10
C GLU A 4 -29.73 -6.07 -10.68
N LEU A 5 -28.77 -6.61 -11.44
CA LEU A 5 -28.81 -8.00 -11.89
C LEU A 5 -28.77 -8.92 -10.66
N PRO A 6 -29.70 -9.86 -10.50
CA PRO A 6 -29.67 -10.82 -9.40
C PRO A 6 -28.33 -11.56 -9.40
N ARG A 7 -27.67 -11.65 -8.24
CA ARG A 7 -26.35 -12.31 -8.11
C ARG A 7 -26.36 -13.73 -8.67
N GLU A 8 -27.46 -14.44 -8.53
CA GLU A 8 -27.65 -15.80 -9.05
C GLU A 8 -27.56 -15.86 -10.58
N LEU A 9 -28.12 -14.87 -11.28
CA LEU A 9 -28.10 -14.83 -12.76
C LEU A 9 -26.71 -14.50 -13.29
N LEU A 10 -25.97 -13.64 -12.57
CA LEU A 10 -24.56 -13.37 -12.87
C LEU A 10 -23.71 -14.64 -12.72
N LEU A 11 -23.89 -15.39 -11.63
CA LEU A 11 -23.17 -16.64 -11.38
C LEU A 11 -23.50 -17.70 -12.44
N ALA A 12 -24.78 -17.83 -12.82
CA ALA A 12 -25.19 -18.76 -13.86
C ALA A 12 -24.54 -18.44 -15.23
N LEU A 13 -24.46 -17.16 -15.59
CA LEU A 13 -23.79 -16.73 -16.82
C LEU A 13 -22.29 -16.99 -16.79
N ILE A 14 -21.62 -16.73 -15.66
CA ILE A 14 -20.19 -17.03 -15.50
C ILE A 14 -19.93 -18.54 -15.63
N PHE A 15 -20.77 -19.36 -15.00
CA PHE A 15 -20.62 -20.81 -15.04
C PHE A 15 -20.86 -21.38 -16.45
N ALA A 16 -21.88 -20.89 -17.15
CA ALA A 16 -22.15 -21.28 -18.53
C ALA A 16 -21.00 -20.87 -19.48
N LEU A 17 -20.42 -19.68 -19.28
CA LEU A 17 -19.25 -19.22 -20.02
C LEU A 17 -18.02 -20.09 -19.73
N ALA A 18 -17.80 -20.46 -18.47
CA ALA A 18 -16.67 -21.33 -18.08
C ALA A 18 -16.79 -22.72 -18.71
N ILE A 19 -17.98 -23.32 -18.73
CA ILE A 19 -18.24 -24.61 -19.38
C ILE A 19 -17.98 -24.52 -20.88
N THR A 20 -18.45 -23.47 -21.54
CA THR A 20 -18.24 -23.30 -22.99
C THR A 20 -16.77 -23.09 -23.33
N VAL A 21 -16.02 -22.31 -22.52
CA VAL A 21 -14.57 -22.18 -22.68
C VAL A 21 -13.85 -23.51 -22.46
N ALA A 22 -14.23 -24.28 -21.44
CA ALA A 22 -13.64 -25.60 -21.17
C ALA A 22 -13.95 -26.62 -22.27
N ALA A 23 -15.18 -26.60 -22.82
CA ALA A 23 -15.60 -27.48 -23.90
C ALA A 23 -14.93 -27.13 -25.25
N LEU A 24 -14.66 -25.86 -25.48
CA LEU A 24 -13.95 -25.37 -26.67
C LEU A 24 -12.43 -25.35 -26.48
N TRP A 25 -11.92 -25.65 -25.29
CA TRP A 25 -10.50 -25.77 -25.03
C TRP A 25 -9.97 -27.01 -25.76
N PRO A 26 -9.11 -26.88 -26.78
CA PRO A 26 -8.66 -28.03 -27.53
C PRO A 26 -7.90 -28.96 -26.58
N SER A 27 -8.43 -30.16 -26.40
CA SER A 27 -7.94 -31.20 -25.48
C SER A 27 -6.58 -31.78 -25.86
N LYS A 28 -5.98 -31.27 -26.94
CA LYS A 28 -4.67 -31.66 -27.45
C LYS A 28 -3.88 -30.42 -27.86
N TYR A 29 -3.45 -29.63 -26.89
CA TYR A 29 -2.21 -28.89 -27.09
C TYR A 29 -1.07 -29.91 -26.92
N PRO A 30 -0.29 -30.22 -27.97
CA PRO A 30 0.96 -30.92 -27.76
C PRO A 30 1.83 -29.98 -26.92
N TYR A 31 1.85 -30.19 -25.61
CA TYR A 31 2.91 -29.68 -24.77
C TYR A 31 4.19 -30.38 -25.22
N GLY A 32 4.84 -29.85 -26.26
CA GLY A 32 6.26 -30.06 -26.45
C GLY A 32 6.90 -29.69 -25.13
N GLN A 33 7.58 -30.64 -24.50
CA GLN A 33 8.24 -30.45 -23.22
C GLN A 33 8.98 -29.11 -23.28
N ALA A 34 8.63 -28.19 -22.37
CA ALA A 34 9.38 -26.95 -22.25
C ALA A 34 10.86 -27.36 -22.06
N PRO A 35 11.78 -26.82 -22.88
CA PRO A 35 13.18 -27.16 -22.75
C PRO A 35 13.57 -26.94 -21.29
N GLN A 36 14.10 -27.99 -20.64
CA GLN A 36 14.57 -27.87 -19.27
C GLN A 36 15.69 -26.84 -19.28
N VAL A 37 15.37 -25.62 -18.84
CA VAL A 37 16.36 -24.59 -18.59
C VAL A 37 17.12 -25.06 -17.36
N ASN A 38 18.24 -25.73 -17.60
CA ASN A 38 19.18 -26.12 -16.57
C ASN A 38 19.85 -24.85 -16.05
N SER A 39 19.21 -24.18 -15.10
CA SER A 39 19.78 -23.03 -14.40
C SER A 39 20.81 -23.51 -13.38
N GLN A 40 21.93 -24.06 -13.88
CA GLN A 40 23.18 -24.05 -13.14
C GLN A 40 23.65 -22.61 -13.07
N HIS A 41 23.38 -21.96 -11.94
CA HIS A 41 24.01 -20.70 -11.56
C HIS A 41 25.53 -20.89 -11.54
N GLN A 42 26.18 -20.53 -12.64
CA GLN A 42 27.62 -20.40 -12.75
C GLN A 42 28.03 -19.07 -12.09
N SER A 43 28.13 -19.08 -10.75
CA SER A 43 28.98 -18.10 -10.07
C SER A 43 30.40 -18.63 -10.13
N LYS A 44 31.22 -18.12 -11.05
CA LYS A 44 32.67 -18.25 -10.94
C LYS A 44 33.42 -17.22 -11.77
N ASP A 45 34.03 -16.29 -11.05
CA ASP A 45 35.29 -15.67 -11.44
C ASP A 45 36.27 -16.75 -11.91
N GLY A 46 36.92 -16.55 -13.06
CA GLY A 46 37.93 -17.47 -13.55
C GLY A 46 38.34 -17.23 -14.98
N VAL A 47 39.34 -16.37 -15.15
CA VAL A 47 40.22 -16.28 -16.32
C VAL A 47 40.69 -17.69 -16.73
N GLY A 48 40.53 -18.05 -18.01
CA GLY A 48 41.09 -19.27 -18.56
C GLY A 48 40.68 -19.50 -20.02
N SER A 49 41.61 -19.22 -20.94
CA SER A 49 41.55 -19.57 -22.35
C SER A 49 41.43 -21.09 -22.56
N GLN A 50 40.57 -21.54 -23.49
CA GLN A 50 40.85 -22.67 -24.40
C GLN A 50 39.76 -22.89 -25.46
N SER A 51 40.18 -22.75 -26.72
CA SER A 51 39.89 -23.53 -27.94
C SER A 51 38.58 -24.36 -28.11
N THR A 52 37.89 -24.04 -29.22
CA THR A 52 37.00 -24.81 -30.16
C THR A 52 37.19 -26.34 -30.25
N PRO A 53 36.20 -27.20 -30.71
CA PRO A 53 35.40 -27.02 -31.96
C PRO A 53 33.97 -27.68 -32.08
N HIS A 54 33.27 -27.30 -33.16
CA HIS A 54 32.25 -28.01 -33.99
C HIS A 54 31.19 -28.98 -33.38
N GLU A 55 29.89 -28.72 -33.59
CA GLU A 55 28.91 -29.77 -33.98
C GLU A 55 27.59 -29.26 -34.62
N VAL A 56 27.42 -29.68 -35.89
CA VAL A 56 26.28 -29.98 -36.79
C VAL A 56 24.83 -29.46 -36.51
N PRO A 57 24.11 -28.93 -37.54
CA PRO A 57 22.68 -28.63 -37.48
C PRO A 57 21.77 -29.86 -37.71
N PRO A 58 20.63 -30.03 -36.99
CA PRO A 58 19.66 -31.08 -37.32
C PRO A 58 18.75 -30.70 -38.50
N SER A 59 18.52 -31.70 -39.35
CA SER A 59 17.77 -31.73 -40.61
C SER A 59 16.28 -31.37 -40.53
N PRO A 60 15.67 -30.95 -41.66
CA PRO A 60 14.23 -30.69 -41.77
C PRO A 60 13.40 -31.98 -41.73
N VAL A 61 12.34 -31.99 -40.92
CA VAL A 61 11.33 -33.06 -40.88
C VAL A 61 10.40 -32.92 -42.08
N GLN A 62 10.48 -33.88 -43.00
CA GLN A 62 9.51 -34.10 -44.07
C GLN A 62 8.19 -34.58 -43.45
N THR A 63 7.11 -33.85 -43.67
CA THR A 63 5.75 -34.31 -43.35
C THR A 63 5.16 -34.93 -44.61
N THR A 64 5.19 -36.26 -44.63
CA THR A 64 4.56 -37.13 -45.64
C THR A 64 3.05 -36.91 -45.66
N GLY A 65 2.49 -36.85 -46.88
CA GLY A 65 1.07 -36.61 -47.12
C GLY A 65 0.16 -37.82 -46.96
N GLU A 66 -1.04 -37.66 -47.56
CA GLU A 66 -2.20 -38.57 -47.62
C GLU A 66 -3.12 -38.52 -46.38
N GLN A 67 -4.43 -38.31 -46.48
CA GLN A 67 -5.40 -38.65 -47.53
C GLN A 67 -6.54 -37.62 -47.58
N GLN A 68 -6.93 -37.24 -48.80
CA GLN A 68 -8.22 -36.66 -49.11
C GLN A 68 -9.32 -37.69 -48.81
N ALA A 69 -10.22 -37.36 -47.89
CA ALA A 69 -11.55 -37.95 -47.84
C ALA A 69 -12.54 -36.83 -48.19
N GLU A 70 -12.98 -36.82 -49.45
CA GLU A 70 -14.18 -36.14 -49.89
C GLU A 70 -15.36 -36.59 -49.01
N HIS A 71 -15.93 -35.69 -48.22
CA HIS A 71 -17.18 -35.96 -47.52
C HIS A 71 -18.18 -34.85 -47.78
N GLY A 72 -19.08 -35.18 -48.72
CA GLY A 72 -20.45 -34.72 -48.91
C GLY A 72 -20.87 -33.45 -48.19
N GLY A 73 -20.98 -32.37 -48.97
CA GLY A 73 -21.62 -31.13 -48.58
C GLY A 73 -23.02 -31.35 -48.05
N LYS A 74 -23.17 -31.23 -46.73
CA LYS A 74 -24.41 -30.72 -46.14
C LYS A 74 -24.26 -29.21 -46.12
N GLU A 75 -24.97 -28.54 -47.02
CA GLU A 75 -25.19 -27.11 -46.99
C GLU A 75 -25.82 -26.74 -45.63
N THR A 76 -24.97 -26.46 -44.65
CA THR A 76 -25.39 -25.75 -43.45
C THR A 76 -25.71 -24.34 -43.91
N SER A 77 -26.99 -24.03 -43.95
CA SER A 77 -27.53 -22.71 -44.22
C SER A 77 -26.90 -21.72 -43.24
N ASP A 78 -25.84 -21.05 -43.69
CA ASP A 78 -25.16 -19.98 -42.98
C ASP A 78 -26.14 -18.82 -42.86
N VAL A 79 -26.86 -18.77 -41.74
CA VAL A 79 -27.73 -17.65 -41.39
C VAL A 79 -26.83 -16.47 -41.02
N SER A 80 -26.32 -15.80 -42.05
CA SER A 80 -25.51 -14.60 -41.94
C SER A 80 -26.43 -13.42 -41.64
N PHE A 81 -26.66 -13.15 -40.35
CA PHE A 81 -27.36 -11.94 -39.93
C PHE A 81 -26.40 -10.75 -40.09
N LEU A 82 -26.66 -9.87 -41.07
CA LEU A 82 -25.83 -8.68 -41.39
C LEU A 82 -24.41 -8.94 -41.97
N GLY A 83 -24.12 -10.12 -42.50
CA GLY A 83 -22.83 -10.42 -43.15
C GLY A 83 -21.64 -10.57 -42.20
N ILE A 84 -21.87 -10.57 -40.89
CA ILE A 84 -20.88 -10.84 -39.84
C ILE A 84 -21.18 -12.23 -39.27
N LYS A 85 -20.17 -13.09 -39.15
CA LYS A 85 -20.39 -14.44 -38.60
C LYS A 85 -20.73 -14.34 -37.12
N PRO A 86 -21.65 -15.17 -36.58
CA PRO A 86 -22.04 -15.11 -35.16
C PRO A 86 -20.86 -15.15 -34.17
N GLY A 87 -19.78 -15.86 -34.54
CA GLY A 87 -18.56 -15.93 -33.74
C GLY A 87 -17.78 -14.62 -33.61
N GLU A 88 -17.85 -13.73 -34.61
CA GLU A 88 -17.12 -12.45 -34.62
C GLU A 88 -17.73 -11.43 -33.64
N TRP A 89 -19.06 -11.46 -33.50
CA TRP A 89 -19.78 -10.65 -32.50
C TRP A 89 -19.41 -11.06 -31.07
N LEU A 90 -19.35 -12.37 -30.81
CA LEU A 90 -18.93 -12.90 -29.51
C LEU A 90 -17.50 -12.46 -29.18
N LEU A 91 -16.58 -12.58 -30.14
CA LEU A 91 -15.19 -12.18 -29.96
C LEU A 91 -15.07 -10.68 -29.65
N SER A 92 -15.79 -9.84 -30.40
CA SER A 92 -15.82 -8.39 -30.19
C SER A 92 -16.32 -8.03 -28.78
N LEU A 93 -17.37 -8.69 -28.30
CA LEU A 93 -17.92 -8.47 -26.95
C LEU A 93 -16.93 -8.93 -25.86
N VAL A 94 -16.30 -10.08 -26.03
CA VAL A 94 -15.29 -10.60 -25.09
C VAL A 94 -14.09 -9.64 -25.02
N THR A 95 -13.58 -9.17 -26.15
CA THR A 95 -12.49 -8.19 -26.20
C THR A 95 -12.87 -6.89 -25.49
N TRP A 96 -14.08 -6.39 -25.69
CA TRP A 96 -14.56 -5.19 -24.99
C TRP A 96 -14.68 -5.39 -23.48
N MET A 97 -15.22 -6.53 -23.03
CA MET A 97 -15.27 -6.87 -21.59
C MET A 97 -13.87 -7.00 -20.99
N LEU A 98 -12.94 -7.63 -21.70
CA LEU A 98 -11.54 -7.75 -21.27
C LEU A 98 -10.89 -6.38 -21.14
N TRP A 99 -11.11 -5.48 -22.10
CA TRP A 99 -10.62 -4.11 -22.03
C TRP A 99 -11.15 -3.37 -20.79
N ILE A 100 -12.44 -3.50 -20.48
CA ILE A 100 -13.03 -2.92 -19.25
C ILE A 100 -12.40 -3.54 -18.00
N ALA A 101 -12.20 -4.86 -17.96
CA ALA A 101 -11.59 -5.55 -16.83
C ALA A 101 -10.16 -5.07 -16.58
N THR A 102 -9.34 -5.00 -17.64
CA THR A 102 -7.97 -4.48 -17.57
C THR A 102 -7.95 -3.01 -17.12
N ALA A 103 -8.84 -2.16 -17.66
CA ALA A 103 -8.94 -0.77 -17.26
C ALA A 103 -9.31 -0.61 -15.78
N ARG A 104 -10.19 -1.48 -15.24
CA ARG A 104 -10.51 -1.51 -13.81
C ARG A 104 -9.34 -1.99 -12.96
N LEU A 105 -8.60 -2.99 -13.43
CA LEU A 105 -7.42 -3.52 -12.75
C LEU A 105 -6.32 -2.45 -12.62
N VAL A 106 -6.01 -1.74 -13.71
CA VAL A 106 -5.02 -0.66 -13.72
C VAL A 106 -5.40 0.44 -12.73
N ARG A 107 -6.66 0.89 -12.75
CA ARG A 107 -7.16 1.89 -11.78
C ARG A 107 -7.09 1.41 -10.33
N GLY A 108 -7.26 0.11 -10.10
CA GLY A 108 -7.09 -0.51 -8.78
C GLY A 108 -5.63 -0.57 -8.34
N ALA A 109 -4.73 -0.89 -9.27
CA ALA A 109 -3.29 -0.89 -9.04
C ALA A 109 -2.77 0.51 -8.71
N ASP A 110 -3.22 1.55 -9.42
CA ASP A 110 -2.83 2.94 -9.16
C ASP A 110 -3.19 3.39 -7.74
N LYS A 111 -4.40 3.07 -7.27
CA LYS A 111 -4.84 3.40 -5.90
C LYS A 111 -4.05 2.65 -4.84
N THR A 112 -3.74 1.38 -5.09
CA THR A 112 -2.92 0.57 -4.17
C THR A 112 -1.50 1.10 -4.12
N ALA A 113 -0.92 1.44 -5.28
CA ALA A 113 0.40 2.05 -5.36
C ALA A 113 0.43 3.40 -4.63
N GLU A 114 -0.59 4.25 -4.80
CA GLU A 114 -0.70 5.53 -4.08
C GLU A 114 -0.73 5.31 -2.55
N GLN A 115 -1.50 4.33 -2.07
CA GLN A 115 -1.57 4.01 -0.64
C GLN A 115 -0.23 3.47 -0.11
N GLN A 116 0.42 2.57 -0.83
CA GLN A 116 1.70 1.97 -0.42
C GLN A 116 2.86 2.98 -0.44
N LEU A 117 2.83 3.92 -1.38
CA LEU A 117 3.86 4.96 -1.53
C LEU A 117 3.55 6.23 -0.74
N ARG A 118 2.57 6.21 0.16
CA ARG A 118 2.22 7.38 0.95
C ARG A 118 3.16 7.56 2.16
N ALA A 119 3.37 8.81 2.56
CA ALA A 119 3.92 9.15 3.87
C ALA A 119 2.91 8.85 4.99
N TYR A 120 3.38 8.23 6.07
CA TYR A 120 2.57 7.88 7.24
C TYR A 120 3.24 8.41 8.50
N VAL A 121 2.85 9.62 8.92
CA VAL A 121 3.43 10.25 10.11
C VAL A 121 2.68 9.82 11.37
N SER A 122 3.40 9.19 12.30
CA SER A 122 2.95 8.86 13.65
C SER A 122 3.78 9.61 14.69
N ILE A 123 3.27 9.62 15.93
CA ILE A 123 3.94 10.20 17.08
C ILE A 123 4.14 9.10 18.10
N GLU A 124 5.38 8.91 18.55
CA GLU A 124 5.75 8.02 19.63
C GLU A 124 6.16 8.83 20.86
N SER A 125 5.93 8.26 22.04
CA SER A 125 6.40 8.84 23.30
C SER A 125 7.94 8.85 23.30
N GLY A 126 8.53 10.03 23.45
CA GLY A 126 9.97 10.17 23.59
C GLY A 126 10.39 10.44 25.03
N GLY A 127 11.44 11.24 25.21
CA GLY A 127 11.95 11.57 26.54
C GLY A 127 11.18 12.69 27.23
N ALA A 128 11.20 12.68 28.56
CA ALA A 128 10.84 13.81 29.40
C ALA A 128 12.12 14.36 30.05
N PHE A 129 12.28 15.67 30.07
CA PHE A 129 13.47 16.36 30.53
C PHE A 129 13.08 17.51 31.45
N ARG A 130 13.87 17.71 32.51
CA ARG A 130 13.75 18.88 33.37
C ARG A 130 14.69 19.95 32.84
N GLN A 131 14.18 21.11 32.44
CA GLN A 131 14.99 22.15 31.77
C GLN A 131 15.85 23.00 32.72
N ASP A 132 15.52 23.06 34.02
CA ASP A 132 16.19 23.92 35.00
C ASP A 132 16.15 23.28 36.39
N LYS A 133 16.93 23.81 37.36
CA LYS A 133 16.72 23.58 38.80
C LYS A 133 15.28 23.90 39.23
N GLY A 134 14.53 24.65 38.42
CA GLY A 134 13.10 24.88 38.58
C GLY A 134 12.19 23.66 38.32
N MET A 135 10.89 23.94 38.34
CA MET A 135 9.80 22.99 38.20
C MET A 135 9.22 23.03 36.78
N ARG A 136 10.08 23.15 35.76
CA ARG A 136 9.69 23.22 34.34
C ARG A 136 10.15 21.97 33.61
N PHE A 137 9.25 21.41 32.80
CA PHE A 137 9.47 20.17 32.07
C PHE A 137 9.34 20.40 30.56
N GLU A 138 10.22 19.76 29.82
CA GLU A 138 10.21 19.62 28.37
C GLU A 138 9.99 18.16 28.03
N PHE A 139 9.11 17.92 27.06
CA PHE A 139 8.87 16.60 26.51
C PHE A 139 9.27 16.60 25.06
N ARG A 140 9.83 15.49 24.59
CA ARG A 140 10.33 15.34 23.23
C ARG A 140 9.67 14.14 22.55
N PRO A 141 8.35 14.15 22.27
CA PRO A 141 7.74 13.13 21.43
C PRO A 141 8.47 12.98 20.10
N ASN A 142 8.63 11.74 19.65
CA ASN A 142 9.28 11.41 18.38
C ASN A 142 8.22 11.38 17.28
N VAL A 143 8.42 12.20 16.26
CA VAL A 143 7.58 12.27 15.07
C VAL A 143 8.26 11.41 14.01
N ILE A 144 7.62 10.31 13.63
CA ILE A 144 8.23 9.28 12.77
C ILE A 144 7.40 9.17 11.50
N ASN A 145 8.07 9.18 10.35
CA ASN A 145 7.43 8.85 9.09
C ASN A 145 7.62 7.37 8.78
N ASN A 146 6.59 6.56 9.02
CA ASN A 146 6.58 5.12 8.71
C ASN A 146 6.33 4.83 7.22
N GLY A 147 6.06 5.86 6.41
CA GLY A 147 5.81 5.71 4.98
C GLY A 147 7.09 5.56 4.15
N CYS A 148 6.90 5.18 2.88
CA CYS A 148 8.00 5.00 1.93
C CYS A 148 8.45 6.30 1.24
N THR A 149 7.73 7.40 1.45
CA THR A 149 8.00 8.69 0.79
C THR A 149 8.11 9.83 1.82
N PRO A 150 8.79 10.94 1.48
CA PRO A 150 8.94 12.05 2.40
C PRO A 150 7.60 12.71 2.78
N ALA A 151 7.45 13.09 4.04
CA ALA A 151 6.41 14.01 4.48
C ALA A 151 6.96 15.45 4.37
N ARG A 152 6.35 16.29 3.54
CA ARG A 152 6.76 17.68 3.31
C ARG A 152 5.86 18.64 4.08
N ASP A 153 6.34 19.87 4.28
CA ASP A 153 5.65 20.93 5.03
C ASP A 153 5.01 20.43 6.33
N VAL A 154 5.78 19.62 7.08
CA VAL A 154 5.32 19.04 8.34
C VAL A 154 5.24 20.16 9.37
N ARG A 155 4.02 20.42 9.83
CA ARG A 155 3.69 21.41 10.86
C ARG A 155 3.05 20.70 12.04
N ILE A 156 3.57 20.98 13.22
CA ILE A 156 3.12 20.34 14.45
C ILE A 156 2.64 21.42 15.39
N VAL A 157 1.41 21.27 15.87
CA VAL A 157 0.86 22.10 16.94
C VAL A 157 0.47 21.15 18.07
N SER A 158 0.95 21.46 19.27
CA SER A 158 0.72 20.63 20.44
C SER A 158 0.53 21.49 21.68
N ASN A 159 -0.19 20.95 22.65
CA ASN A 159 -0.29 21.51 23.98
C ASN A 159 0.05 20.43 25.03
N ILE A 160 0.34 20.87 26.24
CA ILE A 160 0.62 20.00 27.38
C ILE A 160 -0.12 20.50 28.61
N GLU A 161 -0.80 19.58 29.27
CA GLU A 161 -1.52 19.84 30.51
C GLU A 161 -1.22 18.78 31.57
N ILE A 162 -1.42 19.16 32.83
CA ILE A 162 -1.35 18.23 33.96
C ILE A 162 -2.79 17.88 34.31
N VAL A 163 -3.12 16.61 34.17
CA VAL A 163 -4.49 16.09 34.34
C VAL A 163 -4.50 14.92 35.32
N PRO A 164 -5.65 14.58 35.92
CA PRO A 164 -5.79 13.32 36.63
C PRO A 164 -5.39 12.13 35.76
N SER A 165 -4.91 11.04 36.38
CA SER A 165 -4.51 9.81 35.66
C SER A 165 -5.62 9.21 34.80
N VAL A 166 -6.89 9.46 35.16
CA VAL A 166 -8.06 9.22 34.32
C VAL A 166 -8.49 10.54 33.69
N ILE A 167 -8.25 10.68 32.38
CA ILE A 167 -8.62 11.89 31.63
C ILE A 167 -10.14 12.05 31.65
N PRO A 168 -10.67 13.21 32.09
CA PRO A 168 -12.11 13.48 32.05
C PRO A 168 -12.66 13.37 30.61
N GLY A 169 -13.87 12.84 30.46
CA GLY A 169 -14.51 12.71 29.14
C GLY A 169 -14.75 14.04 28.43
N ASN A 170 -14.83 15.15 29.19
CA ASN A 170 -15.02 16.51 28.70
C ASN A 170 -13.71 17.33 28.64
N PHE A 171 -12.56 16.66 28.54
CA PHE A 171 -11.27 17.34 28.40
C PHE A 171 -11.24 18.22 27.14
N ASN A 172 -10.80 19.47 27.28
CA ASN A 172 -10.69 20.40 26.15
C ASN A 172 -9.41 20.12 25.35
N TYR A 173 -9.56 19.70 24.09
CA TYR A 173 -8.45 19.45 23.17
C TYR A 173 -8.17 20.63 22.23
N GLU A 174 -8.69 21.81 22.52
CA GLU A 174 -8.40 23.02 21.75
C GLU A 174 -6.89 23.30 21.75
N LEU A 175 -6.34 23.35 20.54
CA LEU A 175 -4.94 23.68 20.34
C LEU A 175 -4.77 25.20 20.30
N PRO A 176 -3.66 25.73 20.86
CA PRO A 176 -3.37 27.15 20.77
C PRO A 176 -3.29 27.57 19.29
N ILE A 177 -3.85 28.73 18.97
CA ILE A 177 -3.69 29.35 17.65
C ILE A 177 -2.23 29.82 17.55
N GLN A 178 -1.35 28.95 17.08
CA GLN A 178 0.05 29.31 16.86
C GLN A 178 0.23 29.91 15.47
N ALA A 179 0.74 31.15 15.42
CA ALA A 179 1.23 31.77 14.20
C ALA A 179 2.59 31.16 13.86
N GLY A 180 2.61 30.22 12.91
CA GLY A 180 3.84 29.68 12.33
C GLY A 180 4.43 28.47 13.08
N GLY A 181 3.94 27.27 12.76
CA GLY A 181 4.65 26.04 13.10
C GLY A 181 5.96 25.93 12.32
N SER A 182 6.98 25.30 12.92
CA SER A 182 8.20 24.92 12.21
C SER A 182 7.83 24.10 10.97
N VAL A 183 8.39 24.47 9.83
CA VAL A 183 8.23 23.77 8.55
C VAL A 183 9.41 22.84 8.40
N SER A 184 9.15 21.54 8.38
CA SER A 184 10.18 20.52 8.20
C SER A 184 9.78 19.48 7.17
N THR A 185 10.77 18.80 6.60
CA THR A 185 10.57 17.59 5.80
C THR A 185 11.09 16.41 6.60
N ILE A 186 10.27 15.35 6.72
CA ILE A 186 10.67 14.09 7.36
C ILE A 186 10.81 13.04 6.26
N GLY A 187 12.04 12.61 6.01
CA GLY A 187 12.33 11.57 5.03
C GLY A 187 11.64 10.23 5.35
N PRO A 188 11.62 9.29 4.39
CA PRO A 188 11.08 7.95 4.62
C PRO A 188 11.80 7.27 5.79
N ARG A 189 11.06 6.69 6.73
CA ARG A 189 11.60 5.99 7.91
C ARG A 189 12.50 6.84 8.81
N GLN A 190 12.46 8.16 8.66
CA GLN A 190 13.19 9.08 9.52
C GLN A 190 12.30 9.57 10.65
N SER A 191 12.96 10.03 11.71
CA SER A 191 12.30 10.61 12.88
C SER A 191 12.88 11.99 13.21
N ARG A 192 12.06 12.82 13.84
CA ARG A 192 12.46 14.10 14.44
C ARG A 192 11.77 14.22 15.78
N PHE A 193 12.46 14.74 16.79
CA PHE A 193 11.78 15.08 18.04
C PHE A 193 11.05 16.41 17.90
N HIS A 194 9.89 16.52 18.53
CA HIS A 194 9.13 17.75 18.67
C HIS A 194 9.19 18.20 20.12
N SER A 195 9.75 19.39 20.39
CA SER A 195 9.89 19.89 21.76
C SER A 195 8.60 20.53 22.25
N VAL A 196 8.02 19.96 23.30
CA VAL A 196 6.83 20.47 23.99
C VAL A 196 7.22 20.91 25.39
N VAL A 197 7.28 22.21 25.62
CA VAL A 197 7.64 22.78 26.93
C VAL A 197 6.39 23.19 27.68
N LEU A 198 6.26 22.78 28.94
CA LEU A 198 5.20 23.29 29.79
C LEU A 198 5.44 24.79 30.06
N VAL A 199 4.50 25.61 29.59
CA VAL A 199 4.62 27.09 29.61
C VAL A 199 4.82 27.63 31.02
N ARG A 200 4.15 27.04 32.03
CA ARG A 200 4.27 27.43 33.45
C ARG A 200 5.14 26.48 34.26
N LYS A 201 5.61 26.96 35.42
CA LYS A 201 6.26 26.12 36.44
C LYS A 201 5.21 25.29 37.19
N LEU A 202 5.55 24.06 37.57
CA LEU A 202 4.72 23.25 38.48
C LEU A 202 4.80 23.82 39.89
N THR A 203 3.68 23.78 40.58
CA THR A 203 3.63 23.94 42.03
C THR A 203 4.15 22.68 42.73
N LYS A 204 4.55 22.81 44.00
CA LYS A 204 5.00 21.67 44.81
C LYS A 204 3.88 20.63 45.04
N SER A 205 2.61 21.05 45.08
CA SER A 205 1.46 20.14 45.19
C SER A 205 1.25 19.35 43.91
N GLU A 206 1.28 20.00 42.74
CA GLU A 206 1.15 19.32 41.44
C GLU A 206 2.28 18.32 41.23
N LEU A 207 3.54 18.69 41.51
CA LEU A 207 4.65 17.74 41.39
C LEU A 207 4.44 16.51 42.28
N ARG A 208 3.99 16.69 43.53
CA ARG A 208 3.65 15.57 44.42
C ARG A 208 2.53 14.69 43.85
N GLN A 209 1.52 15.30 43.22
CA GLN A 209 0.45 14.56 42.55
C GLN A 209 0.94 13.77 41.33
N VAL A 210 1.85 14.35 40.53
CA VAL A 210 2.42 13.64 39.38
C VAL A 210 3.37 12.52 39.82
N VAL A 211 4.23 12.76 40.80
CA VAL A 211 5.15 11.75 41.36
C VAL A 211 4.39 10.60 42.04
N SER A 212 3.25 10.88 42.67
CA SER A 212 2.37 9.84 43.24
C SER A 212 1.51 9.11 42.21
N GLY A 213 1.61 9.46 40.92
CA GLY A 213 0.82 8.87 39.84
C GLY A 213 -0.66 9.26 39.85
N LYS A 214 -1.07 10.19 40.72
CA LYS A 214 -2.45 10.72 40.75
C LYS A 214 -2.72 11.63 39.56
N HIS A 215 -1.71 12.32 39.08
CA HIS A 215 -1.76 13.17 37.89
C HIS A 215 -0.70 12.71 36.89
N VAL A 216 -0.91 13.03 35.63
CA VAL A 216 0.01 12.73 34.52
C VAL A 216 0.20 13.97 33.67
N PHE A 217 1.31 14.01 32.94
CA PHE A 217 1.42 14.97 31.85
C PHE A 217 0.70 14.41 30.63
N HIS A 218 -0.29 15.13 30.15
CA HIS A 218 -1.05 14.78 28.96
C HIS A 218 -0.65 15.74 27.84
N ILE A 219 0.01 15.19 26.82
CA ILE A 219 0.41 15.91 25.62
C ILE A 219 -0.56 15.54 24.53
N TYR A 220 -1.08 16.52 23.82
CA TYR A 220 -1.99 16.31 22.70
C TYR A 220 -1.69 17.31 21.60
N GLY A 221 -2.05 16.96 20.37
CA GLY A 221 -1.68 17.77 19.22
C GLY A 221 -2.17 17.26 17.89
N THR A 222 -1.82 18.03 16.87
CA THR A 222 -2.09 17.73 15.47
C THR A 222 -0.83 17.95 14.65
N VAL A 223 -0.52 16.97 13.80
CA VAL A 223 0.51 17.06 12.75
C VAL A 223 -0.19 17.23 11.42
N LYS A 224 0.12 18.31 10.69
CA LYS A 224 -0.33 18.55 9.32
C LYS A 224 0.88 18.40 8.39
N TYR A 225 0.72 17.75 7.26
CA TYR A 225 1.80 17.57 6.28
C TYR A 225 1.24 17.38 4.87
N LEU A 226 2.10 17.56 3.87
CA LEU A 226 1.86 17.22 2.47
C LEU A 226 2.58 15.90 2.14
N ASP A 227 1.90 15.00 1.45
CA ASP A 227 2.56 13.83 0.86
C ASP A 227 3.18 14.17 -0.52
N ILE A 228 3.74 13.16 -1.19
CA ILE A 228 4.31 13.32 -2.54
C ILE A 228 3.25 13.51 -3.62
N PHE A 229 1.97 13.31 -3.31
CA PHE A 229 0.85 13.52 -4.22
C PHE A 229 0.17 14.88 -3.98
N ASP A 230 0.86 15.79 -3.27
CA ASP A 230 0.37 17.12 -2.87
C ASP A 230 -0.94 17.09 -2.07
N LYS A 231 -1.28 15.96 -1.45
CA LYS A 231 -2.48 15.84 -0.62
C LYS A 231 -2.16 16.24 0.81
N GLN A 232 -2.93 17.19 1.35
CA GLN A 232 -2.84 17.57 2.77
C GLN A 232 -3.37 16.45 3.66
N ARG A 233 -2.54 16.04 4.61
CA ARG A 233 -2.84 15.00 5.59
C ARG A 233 -2.77 15.57 7.00
N VAL A 234 -3.55 14.96 7.89
CA VAL A 234 -3.67 15.37 9.28
C VAL A 234 -3.60 14.12 10.15
N THR A 235 -2.74 14.15 11.17
CA THR A 235 -2.65 13.13 12.21
C THR A 235 -2.86 13.80 13.56
N ASN A 236 -3.92 13.42 14.28
CA ASN A 236 -4.12 13.83 15.67
C ASN A 236 -3.44 12.83 16.59
N PHE A 237 -2.87 13.30 17.69
CA PHE A 237 -2.19 12.46 18.65
C PHE A 237 -2.45 12.89 20.09
N ARG A 238 -2.27 11.92 20.99
CA ARG A 238 -2.23 12.12 22.44
C ARG A 238 -1.24 11.15 23.06
N ALA A 239 -0.53 11.59 24.08
CA ALA A 239 0.44 10.81 24.82
C ALA A 239 0.35 11.16 26.30
N MET A 240 0.50 10.15 27.16
CA MET A 240 0.55 10.32 28.60
C MET A 240 1.97 10.01 29.08
N PHE A 241 2.52 10.89 29.90
CA PHE A 241 3.82 10.70 30.52
C PHE A 241 3.66 10.62 32.03
N HIS A 242 4.09 9.49 32.57
CA HIS A 242 4.26 9.28 33.99
C HIS A 242 5.68 9.68 34.38
N LEU A 243 5.83 10.44 35.47
CA LEU A 243 7.14 10.64 36.09
C LEU A 243 7.51 9.36 36.83
N THR A 244 8.17 8.43 36.14
CA THR A 244 8.84 7.32 36.81
C THR A 244 10.10 7.86 37.51
N TYR A 245 10.45 7.32 38.68
CA TYR A 245 11.52 7.78 39.58
C TYR A 245 12.96 7.84 38.99
N GLN A 246 13.14 7.69 37.68
CA GLN A 246 14.45 7.74 37.02
C GLN A 246 15.03 9.16 36.87
N PHE A 247 14.36 10.20 37.36
CA PHE A 247 14.97 11.51 37.55
C PHE A 247 15.80 11.53 38.85
N GLN A 248 16.81 10.65 38.94
CA GLN A 248 17.91 10.88 39.87
C GLN A 248 18.80 11.99 39.28
N PRO A 249 19.18 13.00 40.08
CA PRO A 249 19.93 14.16 39.65
C PRO A 249 21.32 13.84 39.11
#